data_AF-A0A9D4UKN6-F1
#
_entry.id   AF-A0A9D4UKN6-F1
#
_cell.length_a   1.000
_cell.length_b   1.000
_cell.length_c   1.000
_cell.angle_alpha   90.00
_cell.angle_beta   90.00
_cell.angle_gamma   90.00
#
_symmetry.space_group_name_H-M   'P 1'
#
loop_
_entity.id
_entity.type
_entity.pdbx_description
1 polymer ?
#
loop_
_entity_poly.entity_id
_entity_poly.type
_entity_poly.pdbx_seq_one_letter_code
_entity_poly.pdbx_strand_id
1 'polypeptide(L)'
;MHRQVGLQTAIRKSLDPFDSPECEAQDVFVYELECIGRVCPYSCVERAPNVFKFAAETGCARAVVQGPPDDYQVQLAVGQCPRNCIYYVTPLQREALERILERALEGTFYSNEIVLLESLLARAKFENGRYTPPKREAKTSTEWVDWY
;
A
#
# COMPACT_ATOMS: atom_id res chain seq x y z
N MET A 1 -26.96 1.39 -42.39
CA MET A 1 -25.49 1.43 -42.19
C MET A 1 -25.16 2.42 -41.09
N HIS A 2 -25.09 1.97 -39.83
CA HIS A 2 -24.57 2.79 -38.73
C HIS A 2 -23.35 2.07 -38.14
N ARG A 3 -22.20 2.76 -38.18
CA ARG A 3 -20.90 2.28 -37.72
C ARG A 3 -20.95 2.04 -36.21
N GLN A 4 -20.69 0.81 -35.79
CA GLN A 4 -20.28 0.48 -34.43
C GLN A 4 -18.91 1.12 -34.18
N VAL A 5 -18.86 2.13 -33.32
CA VAL A 5 -17.61 2.58 -32.72
C VAL A 5 -17.30 1.59 -31.61
N GLY A 6 -16.19 0.88 -31.79
CA GLY A 6 -15.77 -0.23 -30.94
C GLY A 6 -15.65 0.17 -29.48
N LEU A 7 -16.49 -0.43 -28.66
CA LEU A 7 -16.22 -0.61 -27.25
C LEU A 7 -15.11 -1.67 -27.14
N GLN A 8 -13.85 -1.27 -27.38
CA GLN A 8 -12.71 -2.04 -26.89
C GLN A 8 -12.65 -1.84 -25.38
N THR A 9 -13.58 -2.48 -24.67
CA THR A 9 -13.46 -2.75 -23.25
C THR A 9 -12.25 -3.66 -23.12
N ALA A 10 -11.09 -3.05 -22.87
CA ALA A 10 -9.93 -3.77 -22.41
C ALA A 10 -10.36 -4.48 -21.12
N ILE A 11 -10.62 -5.78 -21.22
CA ILE A 11 -10.58 -6.67 -20.07
C ILE A 11 -9.12 -6.62 -19.63
N ARG A 12 -8.76 -5.59 -18.86
CA ARG A 12 -7.52 -5.59 -18.09
C ARG A 12 -7.74 -6.77 -17.15
N LYS A 13 -7.16 -7.92 -17.47
CA LYS A 13 -7.00 -9.01 -16.51
C LYS A 13 -6.58 -8.30 -15.22
N SER A 14 -7.41 -8.41 -14.18
CA SER A 14 -7.05 -7.95 -12.86
C SER A 14 -5.84 -8.77 -12.48
N LEU A 15 -4.65 -8.29 -12.82
CA LEU A 15 -3.41 -8.92 -12.45
C LEU A 15 -3.34 -8.84 -10.93
N ASP A 16 -2.88 -9.91 -10.30
CA ASP A 16 -2.69 -9.95 -8.87
C ASP A 16 -1.80 -8.76 -8.47
N PRO A 17 -2.27 -7.83 -7.61
CA PRO A 17 -1.51 -6.64 -7.26
C PRO A 17 -0.22 -6.96 -6.49
N PHE A 18 -0.08 -8.18 -5.95
CA PHE A 18 1.15 -8.66 -5.33
C PHE A 18 2.16 -9.19 -6.35
N ASP A 19 1.74 -9.52 -7.58
CA ASP A 19 2.60 -10.00 -8.68
C ASP A 19 2.91 -8.89 -9.67
N SER A 20 1.99 -7.95 -9.83
CA SER A 20 2.10 -6.84 -10.77
C SER A 20 1.53 -5.58 -10.11
N PRO A 21 2.36 -4.90 -9.28
CA PRO A 21 1.94 -3.69 -8.58
C PRO A 21 1.40 -2.65 -9.55
N GLU A 22 0.28 -2.03 -9.20
CA GLU A 22 -0.42 -1.08 -10.05
C GLU A 22 0.23 0.30 -10.07
N CYS A 23 1.00 0.63 -9.04
CA CYS A 23 1.74 1.88 -8.89
C CYS A 23 2.93 1.72 -7.93
N GLU A 24 3.61 2.84 -7.63
CA GLU A 24 4.60 2.88 -6.56
C GLU A 24 3.94 2.62 -5.20
N ALA A 25 4.65 1.90 -4.33
CA ALA A 25 4.18 1.59 -2.99
C ALA A 25 4.37 2.79 -2.05
N GLN A 26 3.32 3.59 -1.92
CA GLN A 26 3.33 4.83 -1.13
C GLN A 26 2.32 4.79 0.04
N ASP A 27 1.33 3.90 -0.05
CA ASP A 27 0.40 3.67 1.04
C ASP A 27 1.10 2.94 2.19
N VAL A 28 0.68 3.22 3.43
CA VAL A 28 1.17 2.58 4.63
C VAL A 28 0.15 1.58 5.17
N PHE A 29 0.65 0.39 5.48
CA PHE A 29 -0.10 -0.67 6.14
C PHE A 29 0.60 -1.06 7.46
N VAL A 30 -0.17 -1.20 8.54
CA VAL A 30 0.35 -1.68 9.82
C VAL A 30 -0.11 -3.11 10.06
N TYR A 31 0.84 -4.03 10.19
CA TYR A 31 0.55 -5.42 10.56
C TYR A 31 0.32 -5.50 12.07
N GLU A 32 -0.94 -5.35 12.48
CA GLU A 32 -1.31 -5.24 13.90
C GLU A 32 -0.91 -6.45 14.75
N LEU A 33 -0.88 -7.65 14.18
CA LEU A 33 -0.48 -8.86 14.90
C LEU A 33 0.98 -8.83 15.40
N GLU A 34 1.81 -7.98 14.79
CA GLU A 34 3.22 -7.77 15.17
C GLU A 34 3.47 -6.44 15.89
N CYS A 35 2.42 -5.64 16.10
CA CYS A 35 2.54 -4.32 16.69
C CYS A 35 2.67 -4.39 18.22
N ILE A 36 3.62 -3.66 18.80
CA ILE A 36 3.77 -3.53 20.26
C ILE A 36 2.62 -2.70 20.88
N GLY A 37 2.00 -1.81 20.10
CA GLY A 37 0.95 -0.92 20.57
C GLY A 37 1.45 0.21 21.46
N ARG A 38 0.64 0.60 22.46
CA ARG A 38 0.81 1.82 23.27
C ARG A 38 2.12 1.92 24.06
N VAL A 39 2.78 0.80 24.31
CA VAL A 39 4.05 0.74 25.05
C VAL A 39 5.28 0.71 24.13
N CYS A 40 5.11 0.93 22.82
CA CYS A 40 6.22 1.00 21.89
C CYS A 40 7.13 2.21 22.21
N PRO A 41 8.45 2.02 22.39
CA PRO A 41 9.38 3.13 22.69
C PRO A 41 9.58 4.10 21.51
N TYR A 42 9.21 3.69 20.29
CA TYR A 42 9.24 4.50 19.08
C TYR A 42 7.84 4.57 18.47
N SER A 43 6.92 5.24 19.19
CA SER A 43 5.50 5.30 18.83
C SER A 43 5.27 5.99 17.48
N CYS A 44 4.78 5.24 16.49
CA CYS A 44 4.37 5.79 15.20
C CYS A 44 3.15 6.73 15.32
N VAL A 45 2.27 6.48 16.29
CA VAL A 45 1.10 7.33 16.60
C VAL A 45 1.52 8.68 17.15
N GLU A 46 2.55 8.75 17.99
CA GLU A 46 3.08 10.03 18.47
C GLU A 46 3.88 10.75 17.38
N ARG A 47 4.61 9.99 16.55
CA ARG A 47 5.44 10.53 15.47
C ARG A 47 4.63 11.18 14.36
N ALA A 48 3.61 10.48 13.86
CA ALA A 48 2.77 10.93 12.76
C ALA A 48 1.28 10.74 13.12
N PRO A 49 0.75 11.55 14.07
CA PRO A 49 -0.59 11.37 14.64
C PRO A 49 -1.72 11.59 13.65
N ASN A 50 -1.46 12.22 12.50
CA ASN A 50 -2.46 12.40 11.44
C ASN A 50 -2.63 11.12 10.60
N VAL A 51 -1.60 10.27 10.55
CA VAL A 51 -1.56 9.05 9.74
C VAL A 51 -1.86 7.82 10.60
N PHE A 52 -1.30 7.73 11.80
CA PHE A 52 -1.48 6.58 12.68
C PHE A 52 -2.33 6.90 13.91
N LYS A 53 -3.19 5.96 14.29
CA LYS A 53 -3.96 5.97 15.55
C LYS A 53 -3.88 4.62 16.23
N PHE A 54 -4.12 4.58 17.54
CA PHE A 54 -4.32 3.30 18.22
C PHE A 54 -5.73 2.79 17.94
N ALA A 55 -5.85 1.56 17.44
CA ALA A 55 -7.10 0.82 17.41
C ALA A 55 -7.59 0.59 18.85
N ALA A 56 -8.88 0.81 19.09
CA ALA A 56 -9.45 0.73 20.43
C ALA A 56 -9.51 -0.72 20.93
N GLU A 57 -9.68 -1.65 20.00
CA GLU A 57 -9.94 -3.07 20.19
C GLU A 57 -8.64 -3.82 20.52
N THR A 58 -7.58 -3.55 19.76
CA THR A 58 -6.30 -4.25 19.85
C THR A 58 -5.25 -3.47 20.64
N GLY A 59 -5.43 -2.16 20.83
CA GLY A 59 -4.40 -1.27 21.36
C GLY A 59 -3.17 -1.12 20.45
N CYS A 60 -3.20 -1.72 19.26
CA CYS A 60 -2.15 -1.65 18.24
C CYS A 60 -2.29 -0.38 17.40
N ALA A 61 -1.22 0.02 16.73
CA ALA A 61 -1.28 1.13 15.79
C ALA A 61 -1.97 0.69 14.49
N ARG A 62 -2.73 1.60 13.88
CA ARG A 62 -3.39 1.45 12.58
C ARG A 62 -3.18 2.72 11.77
N ALA A 63 -2.96 2.58 10.46
CA ALA A 63 -2.99 3.71 9.54
C ALA A 63 -4.45 4.10 9.26
N VAL A 64 -4.82 5.35 9.51
CA VAL A 64 -6.18 5.88 9.32
C VAL A 64 -6.29 6.85 8.15
N VAL A 65 -5.17 7.45 7.77
CA VAL A 65 -5.04 8.35 6.62
C VAL A 65 -3.76 7.99 5.91
N GLN A 66 -3.79 7.89 4.59
CA GLN A 66 -2.57 7.71 3.80
C GLN A 66 -1.83 9.05 3.76
N GLY A 67 -0.60 9.05 4.26
CA GLY A 67 0.27 10.23 4.24
C GLY A 67 0.80 10.49 2.84
N PRO A 68 1.21 11.73 2.52
CA PRO A 68 1.94 11.96 1.29
C PRO A 68 3.26 11.15 1.29
N PRO A 69 3.74 10.69 0.13
CA PRO A 69 4.89 9.77 0.03
C PRO A 69 6.18 10.33 0.66
N ASP A 70 6.30 11.66 0.63
CA ASP A 70 7.47 12.41 1.10
C ASP A 70 7.30 12.99 2.51
N ASP A 71 6.31 12.51 3.28
CA ASP A 71 6.16 12.92 4.67
C ASP A 71 7.29 12.34 5.53
N TYR A 72 8.23 13.21 5.90
CA TYR A 72 9.38 12.87 6.73
C TYR A 72 8.98 12.19 8.06
N GLN A 73 7.87 12.59 8.68
CA GLN A 73 7.44 11.98 9.95
C GLN A 73 6.92 10.57 9.74
N VAL A 74 6.22 10.32 8.63
CA VAL A 74 5.78 8.96 8.23
C VAL A 74 7.00 8.09 7.94
N GLN A 75 7.95 8.58 7.14
CA GLN A 75 9.18 7.85 6.83
C GLN A 75 9.96 7.48 8.10
N LEU A 76 10.08 8.41 9.04
CA LEU A 76 10.77 8.15 10.31
C LEU A 76 9.98 7.18 11.20
N ALA A 77 8.65 7.25 11.21
CA ALA A 77 7.80 6.30 11.94
C ALA A 77 7.94 4.87 11.39
N VAL A 78 7.92 4.71 10.07
CA VAL A 78 8.11 3.42 9.38
C VAL A 78 9.50 2.86 9.68
N GLY A 79 10.54 3.68 9.48
CA GLY A 79 11.94 3.25 9.61
C GLY A 79 12.42 2.98 11.04
N GLN A 80 11.73 3.52 12.06
CA GLN A 80 12.10 3.31 13.47
C GLN A 80 11.20 2.29 14.19
N CYS A 81 10.22 1.69 13.51
CA CYS A 81 9.38 0.67 14.11
C CYS A 81 10.22 -0.53 14.56
N PRO A 82 10.33 -0.84 15.86
CA PRO A 82 11.24 -1.89 16.36
C PRO A 82 10.83 -3.31 15.93
N ARG A 83 9.56 -3.50 15.54
CA ARG A 83 9.04 -4.78 15.02
C ARG A 83 9.03 -4.84 13.49
N ASN A 84 9.40 -3.76 12.79
CA ASN A 84 9.23 -3.64 11.34
C ASN A 84 7.80 -3.97 10.88
N CYS A 85 6.78 -3.64 11.68
CA CYS A 85 5.39 -4.00 11.41
C CYS A 85 4.65 -2.96 10.57
N ILE A 86 5.36 -1.97 9.98
CA ILE A 86 4.77 -0.94 9.11
C ILE A 86 5.39 -1.11 7.72
N TYR A 87 4.53 -1.27 6.71
CA TYR A 87 4.91 -1.61 5.34
C TYR A 87 4.44 -0.54 4.38
N TYR A 88 5.29 -0.18 3.42
CA TYR A 88 4.88 0.51 2.22
C TYR A 88 4.30 -0.48 1.22
N VAL A 89 3.07 -0.23 0.78
CA VAL A 89 2.30 -1.08 -0.12
C VAL A 89 1.61 -0.21 -1.18
N THR A 90 1.12 -0.83 -2.25
CA THR A 90 0.24 -0.13 -3.18
C THR A 90 -1.18 -0.05 -2.64
N PRO A 91 -2.05 0.85 -3.14
CA PRO A 91 -3.44 0.95 -2.69
C PRO A 91 -4.22 -0.38 -2.78
N LEU A 92 -4.10 -1.13 -3.87
CA LEU A 92 -4.78 -2.42 -4.04
C LEU A 92 -4.24 -3.49 -3.11
N GLN A 93 -2.92 -3.50 -2.87
CA GLN A 93 -2.31 -4.38 -1.87
C GLN A 93 -2.81 -4.03 -0.47
N ARG A 94 -2.89 -2.74 -0.11
CA ARG A 94 -3.38 -2.27 1.19
C ARG A 94 -4.80 -2.77 1.46
N GLU A 95 -5.73 -2.53 0.54
CA GLU A 95 -7.12 -2.96 0.68
C GLU A 95 -7.23 -4.48 0.88
N ALA A 96 -6.43 -5.25 0.13
CA ALA A 96 -6.40 -6.69 0.28
C ALA A 96 -5.84 -7.13 1.65
N LEU A 97 -4.74 -6.53 2.09
CA LEU A 97 -4.10 -6.82 3.38
C LEU A 97 -4.99 -6.43 4.56
N GLU A 98 -5.62 -5.26 4.55
CA GLU A 98 -6.53 -4.80 5.61
C GLU A 98 -7.70 -5.77 5.79
N ARG A 99 -8.31 -6.23 4.69
CA ARG A 99 -9.42 -7.21 4.72
C ARG A 99 -8.99 -8.61 5.19
N ILE A 100 -7.74 -9.00 4.99
CA ILE A 100 -7.22 -10.27 5.51
C ILE A 100 -6.87 -10.11 7.00
N LEU A 101 -6.27 -8.98 7.38
CA LEU A 101 -5.95 -8.64 8.76
C LEU A 101 -7.19 -8.62 9.65
N GLU A 102 -8.29 -8.02 9.18
CA GLU A 102 -9.57 -8.03 9.91
C GLU A 102 -10.02 -9.46 10.26
N ARG A 103 -10.03 -10.37 9.28
CA ARG A 103 -10.36 -11.79 9.50
C ARG A 103 -9.34 -12.51 10.38
N ALA A 104 -8.06 -12.16 10.28
CA ALA A 104 -7.01 -12.73 11.13
C ALA A 104 -7.18 -12.31 12.60
N LEU A 105 -7.59 -11.07 12.85
CA LEU A 105 -7.85 -10.52 14.19
C LEU A 105 -9.09 -11.14 14.84
N GLU A 106 -10.11 -11.49 14.06
CA GLU A 106 -11.29 -12.22 14.53
C GLU A 106 -11.04 -13.72 14.73
N GLY A 107 -10.00 -14.25 14.09
CA GLY A 107 -9.65 -15.66 14.09
C GLY A 107 -8.85 -16.11 15.31
N THR A 108 -8.36 -17.36 15.25
CA THR A 108 -7.39 -17.89 16.23
C THR A 108 -5.96 -17.60 15.78
N PHE A 109 -5.01 -17.63 16.73
CA PHE A 109 -3.60 -17.30 16.53
C PHE A 109 -2.83 -18.17 15.50
N TYR A 110 -3.45 -19.22 14.98
CA TYR A 110 -2.89 -20.11 13.94
C TYR A 110 -3.79 -20.17 12.69
N SER A 111 -4.54 -19.11 12.41
CA SER A 111 -5.39 -19.07 11.24
C SER A 111 -4.58 -19.02 9.94
N ASN A 112 -5.12 -19.61 8.87
CA ASN A 112 -4.53 -19.53 7.52
C ASN A 112 -4.37 -18.08 7.04
N GLU A 113 -5.16 -17.14 7.58
CA GLU A 113 -5.10 -15.72 7.23
C GLU A 113 -3.78 -15.07 7.69
N ILE A 114 -3.20 -15.51 8.81
CA ILE A 114 -1.90 -15.02 9.31
C ILE A 114 -0.78 -15.46 8.35
N VAL A 115 -0.76 -16.75 8.00
CA VAL A 115 0.23 -17.30 7.06
C VAL A 115 0.09 -16.63 5.69
N LEU A 116 -1.14 -16.38 5.25
CA LEU A 116 -1.42 -15.66 4.02
C LEU A 116 -0.90 -14.22 4.08
N LEU A 117 -1.17 -13.46 5.15
CA LEU A 117 -0.66 -12.10 5.35
C LEU A 117 0.86 -12.05 5.26
N GLU A 118 1.56 -12.91 5.98
CA GLU A 118 3.02 -12.95 5.97
C GLU A 118 3.57 -13.22 4.57
N SER A 119 2.96 -14.16 3.85
CA SER A 119 3.35 -14.49 2.47
C SER A 119 3.13 -13.33 1.50
N LEU A 120 2.01 -12.63 1.61
CA LEU A 120 1.66 -11.49 0.76
C LEU A 120 2.52 -10.27 1.10
N LEU A 121 2.81 -10.00 2.37
CA LEU A 121 3.72 -8.92 2.79
C LEU A 121 5.14 -9.16 2.29
N ALA A 122 5.61 -10.41 2.37
CA ALA A 122 6.91 -10.78 1.82
C ALA A 122 6.96 -10.56 0.30
N ARG A 123 5.87 -10.92 -0.40
CA ARG A 123 5.76 -10.73 -1.86
C ARG A 123 5.66 -9.27 -2.26
N ALA A 124 4.82 -8.49 -1.59
CA ALA A 124 4.70 -7.04 -1.78
C ALA A 124 6.06 -6.36 -1.59
N LYS A 125 6.78 -6.66 -0.50
CA LYS A 125 8.12 -6.10 -0.25
C LYS A 125 9.10 -6.40 -1.39
N PHE A 126 9.00 -7.58 -2.00
CA PHE A 126 9.87 -7.99 -3.09
C PHE A 126 9.52 -7.31 -4.42
N GLU A 127 8.24 -7.30 -4.81
CA GLU A 127 7.81 -6.74 -6.10
C GLU A 127 7.74 -5.23 -6.10
N ASN A 128 7.37 -4.59 -4.99
CA ASN A 128 7.28 -3.13 -4.89
C ASN A 128 8.64 -2.45 -5.13
N GLY A 129 9.74 -3.08 -4.69
CA GLY A 129 11.09 -2.58 -4.96
C GLY A 129 11.54 -2.72 -6.42
N ARG A 130 10.76 -3.42 -7.26
CA ARG A 130 11.03 -3.69 -8.68
C ARG A 130 10.05 -3.00 -9.62
N TYR A 131 9.03 -2.36 -9.07
CA TYR A 131 8.05 -1.63 -9.85
C TYR A 131 8.77 -0.60 -10.72
N THR A 132 8.48 -0.65 -12.03
CA THR A 132 9.00 0.32 -13.00
C THR A 132 7.79 1.06 -13.57
N PRO A 133 7.69 2.39 -13.39
CA PRO A 133 6.57 3.14 -13.94
C PRO A 133 6.55 3.01 -15.47
N PRO A 134 5.36 2.95 -16.09
CA PRO A 134 5.26 2.89 -17.54
C PRO A 134 5.99 4.09 -18.15
N LYS A 135 6.78 3.84 -19.21
CA LYS A 135 7.49 4.90 -19.92
C LYS A 135 6.48 5.95 -20.38
N ARG A 136 6.68 7.20 -19.96
CA ARG A 136 5.88 8.33 -20.47
C ARG A 136 6.06 8.38 -21.98
N GLU A 137 4.98 8.23 -22.74
CA GLU A 137 5.00 8.54 -24.16
C GLU A 137 5.28 10.03 -24.31
N ALA A 138 6.33 10.38 -25.06
CA ALA A 138 6.61 11.77 -25.35
C ALA A 138 5.41 12.34 -26.10
N LYS A 139 4.83 13.43 -25.59
CA LYS A 139 3.82 14.19 -26.32
C LYS A 139 4.51 14.78 -27.55
N THR A 140 4.32 14.18 -28.72
CA THR A 140 4.72 14.78 -29.98
C THR A 140 3.85 16.01 -30.21
N SER A 141 4.43 17.20 -30.05
CA SER A 141 3.76 18.43 -30.48
C SER A 141 3.56 18.35 -31.99
N THR A 142 2.31 18.39 -32.44
CA THR A 142 1.96 18.57 -33.85
C THR A 142 1.89 20.05 -34.23
N GLU A 143 2.17 20.95 -33.29
CA GLU A 143 2.11 22.38 -33.49
C GLU A 143 3.42 22.87 -34.10
N TRP A 144 3.33 23.35 -35.35
CA TRP A 144 4.43 23.95 -36.07
C TRP A 144 4.81 25.27 -35.41
N VAL A 145 6.04 25.36 -34.90
CA VAL A 145 6.59 26.61 -34.36
C VAL A 145 7.08 27.44 -35.54
N ASP A 146 6.36 28.52 -35.82
CA ASP A 146 6.74 29.48 -36.86
C ASP A 146 7.75 30.47 -36.27
N TRP A 147 8.99 30.43 -36.76
CA TRP A 147 10.06 31.33 -36.33
C TRP A 147 10.16 32.48 -37.34
N TYR A 148 9.49 33.60 -37.04
CA TYR A 148 9.66 34.88 -37.72
C TYR A 148 10.36 35.91 -36.82
#